data_AF-A0A386WY81-F1
#
_entry.id   AF-A0A386WY81-F1
#
_cell.length_a   1.000
_cell.length_b   1.000
_cell.length_c   1.000
_cell.angle_alpha   90.00
_cell.angle_beta   90.00
_cell.angle_gamma   90.00
#
_symmetry.space_group_name_H-M   'P 1'
#
loop_
_entity.id
_entity.type
_entity.pdbx_description
1 polymer ?
#
loop_
_entity_poly.entity_id
_entity_poly.type
_entity_poly.pdbx_seq_one_letter_code
_entity_poly.pdbx_strand_id
1 'polypeptide(L)'
;MTTAPANLLAVRQLLLTHLNVDKDRVRADDLEPAEVGIVGDPAHRGGYHCGSDRVVSRDYSVVESSRDRAGLSSYACALDVGQFEVTTPKGRFDLPHYSRWLVAQCEANTPDTRDIREVIYSPDGRTVRRWDRLGKRTSGDSSHRWHTHQSYFRDAIKAGRDQTAVIRRYLTEIGLTTTSEGTAQMFCKHGDRGENVRALQYALHNIGFPPGTIDGTYGDATAAALKKAEASIGVTSDGKTYDADSYTRIQALFVKRFSAGERGPKGDPGGLTMDQVATELAARITAGPAAT
;
A
#
# COMPACT_ATOMS: atom_id res chain seq x y z
N MET A 1 -4.37 -23.27 12.03
CA MET A 1 -5.61 -22.71 11.47
C MET A 1 -5.22 -21.69 10.41
N THR A 2 -5.87 -21.71 9.25
CA THR A 2 -5.67 -20.72 8.20
C THR A 2 -6.04 -19.32 8.69
N THR A 3 -5.22 -18.31 8.42
CA THR A 3 -5.43 -16.93 8.87
C THR A 3 -5.30 -15.91 7.74
N ALA A 4 -5.96 -14.76 7.90
CA ALA A 4 -5.80 -13.60 7.03
C ALA A 4 -4.53 -12.82 7.43
N PRO A 5 -3.55 -12.63 6.53
CA PRO A 5 -2.33 -11.90 6.83
C PRO A 5 -2.54 -10.38 6.75
N ALA A 6 -1.71 -9.61 7.47
CA ALA A 6 -1.85 -8.16 7.60
C ALA A 6 -1.83 -7.41 6.25
N ASN A 7 -1.03 -7.87 5.28
CA ASN A 7 -0.94 -7.26 3.95
C ASN A 7 -2.21 -7.47 3.10
N LEU A 8 -2.93 -8.59 3.24
CA LEU A 8 -4.24 -8.77 2.59
C LEU A 8 -5.36 -8.07 3.36
N LEU A 9 -5.27 -8.01 4.69
CA LEU A 9 -6.19 -7.18 5.49
C LEU A 9 -6.08 -5.70 5.11
N ALA A 10 -4.87 -5.21 4.79
CA ALA A 10 -4.67 -3.85 4.28
C ALA A 10 -5.33 -3.62 2.91
N VAL A 11 -5.24 -4.60 2.00
CA VAL A 11 -5.95 -4.55 0.70
C VAL A 11 -7.46 -4.49 0.92
N ARG A 12 -7.99 -5.39 1.76
CA ARG A 12 -9.41 -5.44 2.11
C ARG A 12 -9.89 -4.12 2.71
N GLN A 13 -9.14 -3.56 3.66
CA GLN A 13 -9.49 -2.29 4.27
C GLN A 13 -9.56 -1.16 3.24
N LEU A 14 -8.58 -1.10 2.32
CA LEU A 14 -8.54 -0.08 1.29
C LEU A 14 -9.75 -0.18 0.34
N LEU A 15 -10.08 -1.39 -0.10
CA LEU A 15 -11.27 -1.62 -0.95
C LEU A 15 -12.55 -1.19 -0.23
N LEU A 16 -12.76 -1.65 1.01
CA LEU A 16 -13.98 -1.30 1.78
C LEU A 16 -14.05 0.19 2.12
N THR A 17 -12.93 0.87 2.35
CA THR A 17 -12.94 2.30 2.65
C THR A 17 -13.52 3.12 1.48
N HIS A 18 -13.24 2.74 0.24
CA HIS A 18 -13.56 3.54 -0.94
C HIS A 18 -14.68 2.97 -1.83
N LEU A 19 -14.92 1.66 -1.78
CA LEU A 19 -15.92 0.97 -2.61
C LEU A 19 -17.15 0.51 -1.80
N ASN A 20 -17.10 0.59 -0.47
CA ASN A 20 -18.31 0.52 0.37
C ASN A 20 -18.85 1.95 0.58
N VAL A 21 -19.81 2.33 -0.26
CA VAL A 21 -20.36 3.67 -0.35
C VAL A 21 -21.37 3.94 0.78
N ASP A 22 -22.20 2.95 1.15
CA ASP A 22 -23.20 3.05 2.21
C ASP A 22 -22.92 2.06 3.35
N LYS A 23 -22.08 2.48 4.30
CA LYS A 23 -21.64 1.65 5.42
C LYS A 23 -22.76 1.25 6.38
N ASP A 24 -23.92 1.89 6.28
CA ASP A 24 -25.06 1.68 7.18
C ASP A 24 -26.11 0.72 6.58
N ARG A 25 -25.97 0.34 5.30
CA ARG A 25 -26.97 -0.51 4.62
C ARG A 25 -26.39 -1.42 3.56
N VAL A 26 -26.72 -2.70 3.66
CA VAL A 26 -26.40 -3.71 2.63
C VAL A 26 -27.12 -3.44 1.31
N ARG A 27 -26.37 -3.33 0.21
CA ARG A 27 -26.91 -3.14 -1.16
C ARG A 27 -26.22 -4.08 -2.16
N ALA A 28 -26.89 -4.35 -3.29
CA ALA A 28 -26.39 -5.29 -4.30
C ALA A 28 -25.20 -4.76 -5.12
N ASP A 29 -25.10 -3.44 -5.29
CA ASP A 29 -24.05 -2.77 -6.06
C ASP A 29 -23.13 -1.95 -5.14
N ASP A 30 -22.91 -2.43 -3.91
CA ASP A 30 -22.06 -1.81 -2.90
C ASP A 30 -21.11 -2.86 -2.33
N LEU A 31 -19.81 -2.57 -2.21
CA LEU A 31 -18.85 -3.60 -1.83
C LEU A 31 -18.97 -3.91 -0.33
N GLU A 32 -19.65 -5.00 0.01
CA GLU A 32 -19.89 -5.31 1.41
C GLU A 32 -18.71 -6.01 2.08
N PRO A 33 -18.54 -5.87 3.41
CA PRO A 33 -17.49 -6.60 4.14
C PRO A 33 -17.55 -8.11 3.91
N ALA A 34 -18.73 -8.71 3.77
CA ALA A 34 -18.85 -10.15 3.52
C ALA A 34 -18.29 -10.56 2.14
N GLU A 35 -18.17 -9.62 1.21
CA GLU A 35 -17.85 -9.85 -0.20
C GLU A 35 -16.37 -9.60 -0.53
N VAL A 36 -15.55 -9.27 0.49
CA VAL A 36 -14.09 -9.14 0.36
C VAL A 36 -13.35 -10.30 1.03
N GLY A 37 -13.73 -11.54 0.71
CA GLY A 37 -13.31 -12.74 1.44
C GLY A 37 -11.81 -13.06 1.32
N ILE A 38 -11.13 -13.38 2.42
CA ILE A 38 -9.69 -13.76 2.41
C ILE A 38 -9.50 -15.23 2.80
N VAL A 39 -10.10 -15.66 3.91
CA VAL A 39 -10.00 -17.04 4.39
C VAL A 39 -11.19 -17.83 3.89
N GLY A 40 -10.94 -18.96 3.25
CA GLY A 40 -12.01 -19.83 2.76
C GLY A 40 -12.84 -20.39 3.91
N ASP A 41 -14.12 -20.64 3.67
CA ASP A 41 -15.03 -21.29 4.64
C ASP A 41 -14.49 -22.64 5.14
N PRO A 42 -15.00 -23.22 6.25
CA PRO A 42 -14.46 -24.48 6.78
C PRO A 42 -14.54 -25.70 5.83
N ALA A 43 -15.37 -25.67 4.77
CA ALA A 43 -15.49 -26.73 3.78
C ALA A 43 -14.47 -26.57 2.62
N HIS A 44 -13.96 -25.36 2.37
CA HIS A 44 -12.91 -25.13 1.37
C HIS A 44 -11.70 -26.03 1.62
N ARG A 45 -11.26 -26.76 0.59
CA ARG A 45 -10.07 -27.61 0.63
C ARG A 45 -9.17 -27.20 -0.53
N GLY A 46 -7.96 -26.77 -0.19
CA GLY A 46 -7.00 -26.36 -1.19
C GLY A 46 -7.15 -24.93 -1.74
N GLY A 47 -6.26 -24.60 -2.66
CA GLY A 47 -6.20 -23.27 -3.27
C GLY A 47 -5.63 -22.18 -2.36
N TYR A 48 -5.63 -20.95 -2.87
CA TYR A 48 -4.98 -19.81 -2.22
C TYR A 48 -5.77 -19.26 -1.03
N HIS A 49 -7.06 -19.54 -0.88
CA HIS A 49 -7.80 -19.24 0.35
C HIS A 49 -7.44 -20.14 1.55
N CYS A 50 -6.67 -21.20 1.31
CA CYS A 50 -6.21 -22.14 2.34
C CYS A 50 -4.74 -21.91 2.70
N GLY A 51 -4.46 -21.93 4.00
CA GLY A 51 -3.12 -22.05 4.56
C GLY A 51 -2.65 -23.50 4.62
N SER A 52 -1.45 -23.71 5.17
CA SER A 52 -0.76 -25.00 5.24
C SER A 52 -1.53 -26.10 5.95
N ASP A 53 -2.48 -25.73 6.81
CA ASP A 53 -3.35 -26.66 7.53
C ASP A 53 -4.49 -27.24 6.67
N ARG A 54 -4.78 -26.63 5.51
CA ARG A 54 -5.95 -26.95 4.69
C ARG A 54 -5.66 -27.19 3.21
N VAL A 55 -4.46 -26.86 2.74
CA VAL A 55 -4.01 -27.28 1.40
C VAL A 55 -3.88 -28.79 1.34
N VAL A 56 -4.30 -29.38 0.22
CA VAL A 56 -4.25 -30.84 0.03
C VAL A 56 -2.89 -31.28 -0.51
N SER A 57 -2.63 -32.58 -0.49
CA SER A 57 -1.41 -33.12 -1.13
C SER A 57 -1.42 -32.79 -2.63
N ARG A 58 -0.27 -32.31 -3.13
CA ARG A 58 -0.09 -31.84 -4.52
C ARG A 58 -1.02 -30.70 -4.94
N ASP A 59 -1.49 -29.89 -4.00
CA ASP A 59 -2.28 -28.71 -4.29
C ASP A 59 -1.57 -27.78 -5.29
N TYR A 60 -2.30 -27.36 -6.32
CA TYR A 60 -1.75 -26.54 -7.40
C TYR A 60 -1.19 -25.22 -6.86
N SER A 61 -1.83 -24.64 -5.85
CA SER A 61 -1.43 -23.41 -5.20
C SER A 61 -0.15 -23.54 -4.38
N VAL A 62 0.48 -24.73 -4.36
CA VAL A 62 1.74 -25.02 -3.67
C VAL A 62 2.77 -25.59 -4.65
N VAL A 63 2.39 -26.55 -5.48
CA VAL A 63 3.38 -27.33 -6.25
C VAL A 63 3.73 -26.74 -7.61
N GLU A 64 2.87 -25.89 -8.18
CA GLU A 64 3.09 -25.36 -9.54
C GLU A 64 4.19 -24.30 -9.61
N SER A 65 4.59 -23.70 -8.48
CA SER A 65 5.58 -22.64 -8.37
C SER A 65 6.54 -22.85 -7.21
N SER A 66 7.82 -22.53 -7.41
CA SER A 66 8.80 -22.50 -6.31
C SER A 66 8.49 -21.41 -5.29
N ARG A 67 7.95 -20.26 -5.72
CA ARG A 67 7.51 -19.17 -4.85
C ARG A 67 6.41 -19.63 -3.90
N ASP A 68 5.47 -20.41 -4.41
CA ASP A 68 4.37 -20.92 -3.59
C ASP A 68 4.81 -22.00 -2.62
N ARG A 69 5.66 -22.93 -3.07
CA ARG A 69 6.24 -23.97 -2.22
C ARG A 69 7.08 -23.39 -1.08
N ALA A 70 7.95 -22.42 -1.37
CA ALA A 70 8.79 -21.77 -0.35
C ALA A 70 7.97 -20.88 0.61
N GLY A 71 6.90 -20.29 0.09
CA GLY A 71 6.00 -19.40 0.82
C GLY A 71 4.94 -20.09 1.67
N LEU A 72 4.85 -21.42 1.65
CA LEU A 72 3.81 -22.13 2.40
C LEU A 72 3.88 -21.78 3.90
N SER A 73 2.72 -21.41 4.43
CA SER A 73 2.49 -20.95 5.81
C SER A 73 1.01 -21.11 6.15
N SER A 74 0.60 -20.75 7.37
CA SER A 74 -0.81 -20.71 7.76
C SER A 74 -1.62 -19.61 7.08
N TYR A 75 -1.03 -18.76 6.23
CA TYR A 75 -1.75 -17.65 5.61
C TYR A 75 -2.56 -18.07 4.39
N ALA A 76 -3.80 -17.58 4.34
CA ALA A 76 -4.50 -17.41 3.08
C ALA A 76 -3.76 -16.36 2.23
N CYS A 77 -3.73 -16.60 0.93
CA CYS A 77 -2.97 -15.85 -0.07
C CYS A 77 -3.88 -15.43 -1.24
N ALA A 78 -5.19 -15.33 -1.02
CA ALA A 78 -6.16 -14.81 -1.97
C ALA A 78 -7.12 -13.84 -1.28
N LEU A 79 -7.71 -12.96 -2.09
CA LEU A 79 -8.95 -12.29 -1.76
C LEU A 79 -9.98 -12.42 -2.88
N ASP A 80 -11.26 -12.39 -2.51
CA ASP A 80 -12.35 -12.16 -3.43
C ASP A 80 -12.77 -10.69 -3.35
N VAL A 81 -13.25 -10.14 -4.46
CA VAL A 81 -13.86 -8.80 -4.54
C VAL A 81 -15.23 -8.97 -5.18
N GLY A 82 -16.29 -8.73 -4.41
CA GLY A 82 -17.68 -8.82 -4.86
C GLY A 82 -18.15 -7.64 -5.71
N GLN A 83 -19.47 -7.56 -5.87
CA GLN A 83 -20.09 -6.52 -6.70
C GLN A 83 -19.91 -5.15 -6.06
N PHE A 84 -19.76 -4.15 -6.93
CA PHE A 84 -19.83 -2.75 -6.54
C PHE A 84 -20.10 -1.90 -7.78
N GLU A 85 -20.65 -0.72 -7.53
CA GLU A 85 -20.77 0.34 -8.51
C GLU A 85 -20.46 1.68 -7.84
N VAL A 86 -19.57 2.46 -8.46
CA VAL A 86 -19.22 3.80 -8.00
C VAL A 86 -19.30 4.79 -9.15
N THR A 87 -19.83 5.98 -8.87
CA THR A 87 -19.81 7.11 -9.80
C THR A 87 -18.84 8.16 -9.29
N THR A 88 -17.90 8.55 -10.14
CA THR A 88 -16.90 9.58 -9.85
C THR A 88 -16.95 10.65 -10.94
N PRO A 89 -16.20 11.76 -10.80
CA PRO A 89 -16.05 12.73 -11.89
C PRO A 89 -15.48 12.15 -13.20
N LYS A 90 -14.85 10.96 -13.15
CA LYS A 90 -14.29 10.27 -14.31
C LYS A 90 -15.25 9.26 -14.96
N GLY A 91 -16.43 9.03 -14.38
CA GLY A 91 -17.45 8.13 -14.91
C GLY A 91 -18.00 7.14 -13.90
N ARG A 92 -18.68 6.12 -14.41
CA ARG A 92 -19.24 5.01 -13.63
C ARG A 92 -18.31 3.79 -13.75
N PHE A 93 -17.97 3.20 -12.62
CA PHE A 93 -17.06 2.07 -12.53
C PHE A 93 -17.69 0.96 -11.69
N ASP A 94 -17.49 -0.27 -12.12
CA ASP A 94 -18.08 -1.46 -11.53
C ASP A 94 -17.07 -2.61 -11.45
N LEU A 95 -17.48 -3.74 -10.85
CA LEU A 95 -16.64 -4.93 -10.74
C LEU A 95 -16.06 -5.38 -12.11
N PRO A 96 -16.85 -5.54 -13.20
CA PRO A 96 -16.30 -5.88 -14.51
C PRO A 96 -15.23 -4.90 -15.00
N HIS A 97 -15.39 -3.59 -14.76
CA HIS A 97 -14.34 -2.62 -15.07
C HIS A 97 -13.07 -2.88 -14.26
N TYR A 98 -13.18 -3.04 -12.93
CA TYR A 98 -12.04 -3.36 -12.07
C TYR A 98 -11.30 -4.62 -12.54
N SER A 99 -12.02 -5.70 -12.84
CA SER A 99 -11.40 -6.95 -13.26
C SER A 99 -10.64 -6.81 -14.58
N ARG A 100 -11.24 -6.16 -15.58
CA ARG A 100 -10.59 -5.91 -16.88
C ARG A 100 -9.34 -5.04 -16.70
N TRP A 101 -9.45 -4.00 -15.89
CA TRP A 101 -8.34 -3.10 -15.60
C TRP A 101 -7.19 -3.84 -14.91
N LEU A 102 -7.47 -4.61 -13.85
CA LEU A 102 -6.46 -5.34 -13.09
C LEU A 102 -5.72 -6.35 -13.97
N VAL A 103 -6.46 -7.10 -14.80
CA VAL A 103 -5.87 -8.07 -15.74
C VAL A 103 -5.00 -7.37 -16.77
N ALA A 104 -5.43 -6.23 -17.31
CA ALA A 104 -4.59 -5.45 -18.22
C ALA A 104 -3.28 -4.99 -17.55
N GLN A 105 -3.31 -4.61 -16.26
CA GLN A 105 -2.10 -4.26 -15.52
C GLN A 105 -1.16 -5.46 -15.31
N CYS A 106 -1.75 -6.64 -15.11
CA CYS A 106 -1.04 -7.90 -14.94
C CYS A 106 -0.38 -8.34 -16.26
N GLU A 107 -1.09 -8.25 -17.39
CA GLU A 107 -0.59 -8.51 -18.74
C GLU A 107 0.52 -7.55 -19.14
N ALA A 108 0.38 -6.26 -18.80
CA ALA A 108 1.41 -5.24 -18.99
C ALA A 108 2.62 -5.41 -18.04
N ASN A 109 2.58 -6.38 -17.13
CA ASN A 109 3.63 -6.69 -16.17
C ASN A 109 4.09 -5.48 -15.34
N THR A 110 3.13 -4.64 -14.95
CA THR A 110 3.39 -3.45 -14.13
C THR A 110 4.03 -3.84 -12.78
N PRO A 111 4.97 -3.04 -12.23
CA PRO A 111 5.77 -3.44 -11.07
C PRO A 111 4.96 -3.89 -9.84
N ASP A 112 3.81 -3.26 -9.61
CA ASP A 112 2.87 -3.49 -8.51
C ASP A 112 1.97 -4.73 -8.69
N THR A 113 2.08 -5.45 -9.83
CA THR A 113 1.35 -6.70 -10.10
C THR A 113 2.22 -7.96 -10.03
N ARG A 114 3.53 -7.82 -9.75
CA ARG A 114 4.51 -8.91 -9.78
C ARG A 114 4.25 -10.03 -8.77
N ASP A 115 3.54 -9.72 -7.70
CA ASP A 115 3.18 -10.67 -6.66
C ASP A 115 1.83 -11.34 -6.90
N ILE A 116 1.03 -10.86 -7.87
CA ILE A 116 -0.24 -11.49 -8.26
C ILE A 116 0.06 -12.77 -9.07
N ARG A 117 -0.56 -13.86 -8.63
CA ARG A 117 -0.41 -15.21 -9.18
C ARG A 117 -1.54 -15.54 -10.16
N GLU A 118 -2.78 -15.26 -9.81
CA GLU A 118 -3.92 -15.42 -10.71
C GLU A 118 -5.04 -14.42 -10.42
N VAL A 119 -5.80 -14.12 -11.46
CA VAL A 119 -7.07 -13.41 -11.40
C VAL A 119 -8.10 -14.24 -12.12
N ILE A 120 -9.14 -14.70 -11.42
CA ILE A 120 -10.29 -15.39 -12.00
C ILE A 120 -11.47 -14.43 -11.93
N TYR A 121 -12.07 -14.11 -13.07
CA TYR A 121 -12.98 -12.99 -13.18
C TYR A 121 -13.98 -13.15 -14.31
N SER A 122 -14.97 -12.26 -14.34
CA SER A 122 -15.87 -12.11 -15.48
C SER A 122 -15.76 -10.71 -16.09
N PRO A 123 -15.35 -10.58 -17.36
CA PRO A 123 -15.27 -9.28 -18.03
C PRO A 123 -16.64 -8.69 -18.37
N ASP A 124 -17.71 -9.46 -18.33
CA ASP A 124 -19.06 -9.12 -18.81
C ASP A 124 -20.19 -9.60 -17.87
N GLY A 125 -19.84 -10.15 -16.70
CA GLY A 125 -20.77 -10.78 -15.75
C GLY A 125 -21.33 -12.14 -16.20
N ARG A 126 -20.88 -12.69 -17.34
CA ARG A 126 -21.43 -13.92 -17.96
C ARG A 126 -20.36 -14.98 -18.22
N THR A 127 -19.25 -14.55 -18.80
CA THR A 127 -18.12 -15.38 -19.20
C THR A 127 -17.10 -15.40 -18.08
N VAL A 128 -16.59 -16.56 -17.69
CA VAL A 128 -15.51 -16.65 -16.69
C VAL A 128 -14.18 -16.87 -17.40
N ARG A 129 -13.18 -16.09 -17.00
CA ARG A 129 -11.80 -16.15 -17.51
C ARG A 129 -10.82 -16.27 -16.36
N ARG A 130 -9.64 -16.81 -16.64
CA ARG A 130 -8.49 -16.76 -15.74
C ARG A 130 -7.31 -16.10 -16.45
N TRP A 131 -6.72 -15.11 -15.80
CA TRP A 131 -5.36 -14.72 -16.05
C TRP A 131 -4.45 -15.44 -15.05
N ASP A 132 -3.41 -16.12 -15.55
CA ASP A 132 -2.46 -16.90 -14.76
C ASP A 132 -1.03 -16.49 -15.15
N ARG A 133 -0.27 -15.97 -14.18
CA ARG A 133 1.10 -15.53 -14.42
C ARG A 133 2.03 -16.65 -14.86
N LEU A 134 1.75 -17.90 -14.47
CA LEU A 134 2.52 -19.07 -14.86
C LEU A 134 2.08 -19.66 -16.21
N GLY A 135 0.97 -19.17 -16.78
CA GLY A 135 0.41 -19.67 -18.04
C GLY A 135 -0.06 -21.12 -17.98
N LYS A 136 -0.38 -21.67 -16.80
CA LYS A 136 -0.76 -23.08 -16.63
C LYS A 136 -2.26 -23.30 -16.69
N ARG A 137 -3.06 -22.28 -16.40
CA ARG A 137 -4.52 -22.38 -16.24
C ARG A 137 -5.23 -21.23 -16.95
N THR A 138 -6.41 -21.50 -17.50
CA THR A 138 -7.11 -20.56 -18.40
C THR A 138 -8.59 -20.30 -18.07
N SER A 139 -9.21 -21.06 -17.16
CA SER A 139 -10.63 -20.90 -16.79
C SER A 139 -10.89 -20.94 -15.27
N GLY A 140 -12.13 -20.68 -14.87
CA GLY A 140 -12.66 -20.83 -13.52
C GLY A 140 -14.08 -21.40 -13.55
N ASP A 141 -14.67 -21.60 -12.38
CA ASP A 141 -16.07 -22.02 -12.25
C ASP A 141 -17.05 -20.84 -12.35
N SER A 142 -18.36 -21.12 -12.33
CA SER A 142 -19.40 -20.11 -12.51
C SER A 142 -19.59 -19.14 -11.34
N SER A 143 -19.03 -19.37 -10.14
CA SER A 143 -19.21 -18.40 -9.04
C SER A 143 -18.47 -17.09 -9.30
N HIS A 144 -17.42 -17.14 -10.12
CA HIS A 144 -16.62 -15.98 -10.55
C HIS A 144 -17.35 -15.05 -11.55
N ARG A 145 -18.64 -15.31 -11.84
CA ARG A 145 -19.51 -14.34 -12.52
C ARG A 145 -19.87 -13.17 -11.63
N TRP A 146 -19.85 -13.38 -10.31
CA TRP A 146 -20.37 -12.44 -9.32
C TRP A 146 -19.30 -11.84 -8.43
N HIS A 147 -18.05 -12.32 -8.53
CA HIS A 147 -16.90 -11.77 -7.83
C HIS A 147 -15.63 -11.96 -8.68
N THR A 148 -14.60 -11.17 -8.39
CA THR A 148 -13.24 -11.37 -8.88
C THR A 148 -12.40 -12.04 -7.80
N HIS A 149 -11.86 -13.22 -8.10
CA HIS A 149 -10.88 -13.88 -7.26
C HIS A 149 -9.48 -13.43 -7.65
N GLN A 150 -8.72 -12.91 -6.69
CA GLN A 150 -7.33 -12.48 -6.86
C GLN A 150 -6.45 -13.24 -5.89
N SER A 151 -5.44 -13.95 -6.40
CA SER A 151 -4.45 -14.61 -5.54
C SER A 151 -3.04 -14.11 -5.78
N TYR A 152 -2.21 -14.29 -4.77
CA TYR A 152 -0.85 -13.82 -4.69
C TYR A 152 0.09 -14.99 -4.42
N PHE A 153 1.33 -14.88 -4.90
CA PHE A 153 2.33 -15.87 -4.56
C PHE A 153 2.54 -15.93 -3.05
N ARG A 154 2.61 -17.15 -2.52
CA ARG A 154 2.68 -17.35 -1.06
C ARG A 154 3.93 -16.75 -0.43
N ASP A 155 5.05 -16.67 -1.16
CA ASP A 155 6.30 -16.09 -0.65
C ASP A 155 6.17 -14.59 -0.36
N ALA A 156 5.49 -13.85 -1.22
CA ALA A 156 5.25 -12.42 -1.08
C ALA A 156 4.37 -12.15 0.12
N ILE A 157 3.31 -12.96 0.28
CA ILE A 157 2.40 -12.88 1.42
C ILE A 157 3.14 -13.17 2.71
N LYS A 158 3.89 -14.28 2.77
CA LYS A 158 4.70 -14.68 3.94
C LYS A 158 5.76 -13.65 4.30
N ALA A 159 6.37 -13.01 3.30
CA ALA A 159 7.36 -11.95 3.50
C ALA A 159 6.76 -10.60 3.92
N GLY A 160 5.43 -10.47 3.98
CA GLY A 160 4.76 -9.23 4.36
C GLY A 160 4.89 -8.11 3.32
N ARG A 161 5.12 -8.45 2.05
CA ARG A 161 5.22 -7.44 0.98
C ARG A 161 3.90 -6.68 0.83
N ASP A 162 4.00 -5.39 0.49
CA ASP A 162 2.83 -4.54 0.25
C ASP A 162 2.05 -5.02 -0.99
N GLN A 163 0.77 -5.34 -0.79
CA GLN A 163 -0.16 -5.75 -1.86
C GLN A 163 -1.17 -4.65 -2.22
N THR A 164 -1.10 -3.49 -1.57
CA THR A 164 -2.07 -2.41 -1.72
C THR A 164 -1.75 -1.46 -2.89
N ALA A 165 -0.52 -1.48 -3.41
CA ALA A 165 -0.06 -0.54 -4.43
C ALA A 165 -0.94 -0.52 -5.69
N VAL A 166 -1.28 -1.68 -6.25
CA VAL A 166 -2.13 -1.78 -7.45
C VAL A 166 -3.56 -1.30 -7.18
N ILE A 167 -4.05 -1.50 -5.96
CA ILE A 167 -5.39 -1.05 -5.57
C ILE A 167 -5.43 0.47 -5.37
N ARG A 168 -4.42 1.07 -4.73
CA ARG A 168 -4.28 2.54 -4.65
C ARG A 168 -4.23 3.17 -6.04
N ARG A 169 -3.51 2.53 -6.96
CA ARG A 169 -3.42 2.98 -8.36
C ARG A 169 -4.77 2.91 -9.05
N TYR A 170 -5.52 1.82 -8.90
CA TYR A 170 -6.89 1.71 -9.43
C TYR A 170 -7.79 2.83 -8.91
N LEU A 171 -7.85 3.01 -7.58
CA LEU A 171 -8.69 4.03 -6.94
C LEU A 171 -8.35 5.44 -7.41
N THR A 172 -7.07 5.73 -7.63
CA THR A 172 -6.61 7.02 -8.18
C THR A 172 -7.02 7.16 -9.65
N GLU A 173 -6.91 6.09 -10.43
CA GLU A 173 -7.27 6.08 -11.84
C GLU A 173 -8.75 6.36 -12.05
N ILE A 174 -9.62 5.72 -11.26
CA ILE A 174 -11.07 5.95 -11.30
C ILE A 174 -11.50 7.23 -10.58
N GLY A 175 -10.58 7.94 -9.89
CA GLY A 175 -10.85 9.24 -9.28
C GLY A 175 -11.58 9.18 -7.94
N LEU A 176 -11.48 8.06 -7.22
CA LEU A 176 -11.94 7.95 -5.83
C LEU A 176 -10.91 8.44 -4.82
N THR A 177 -9.64 8.41 -5.20
CA THR A 177 -8.53 8.93 -4.40
C THR A 177 -7.71 9.89 -5.24
N THR A 178 -7.03 10.83 -4.58
CA THR A 178 -6.00 11.64 -5.24
C THR A 178 -4.64 10.96 -5.11
N THR A 179 -3.67 11.34 -5.95
CA THR A 179 -2.30 10.84 -5.85
C THR A 179 -1.69 11.03 -4.44
N SER A 180 -2.19 11.98 -3.63
CA SER A 180 -1.77 12.19 -2.24
C SER A 180 -2.28 11.12 -1.25
N GLU A 181 -3.31 10.35 -1.59
CA GLU A 181 -3.78 9.19 -0.81
C GLU A 181 -3.12 7.87 -1.30
N GLY A 182 -2.52 7.91 -2.50
CA GLY A 182 -1.79 6.82 -3.13
C GLY A 182 -0.28 6.82 -2.91
N THR A 183 0.29 7.85 -2.29
CA THR A 183 1.72 7.91 -1.96
C THR A 183 2.01 6.96 -0.81
N ALA A 184 3.13 6.23 -0.92
CA ALA A 184 3.85 5.79 0.27
C ALA A 184 3.89 7.00 1.21
N GLN A 185 3.21 6.93 2.37
CA GLN A 185 3.03 8.09 3.24
C GLN A 185 4.40 8.71 3.45
N MET A 186 4.68 9.88 2.87
CA MET A 186 5.98 10.54 2.99
C MET A 186 6.41 10.71 4.45
N PHE A 187 5.40 10.78 5.32
CA PHE A 187 5.47 10.88 6.76
C PHE A 187 5.34 9.50 7.41
N CYS A 188 5.99 9.36 8.55
CA CYS A 188 5.99 8.13 9.32
C CYS A 188 6.15 8.47 10.81
N LYS A 189 5.77 7.54 11.67
CA LYS A 189 5.96 7.66 13.12
C LYS A 189 6.59 6.39 13.69
N HIS A 190 7.06 6.50 14.93
CA HIS A 190 7.58 5.38 15.70
C HIS A 190 6.60 4.20 15.68
N GLY A 191 7.12 3.01 15.36
CA GLY A 191 6.35 1.80 15.15
C GLY A 191 5.98 1.50 13.70
N ASP A 192 5.98 2.51 12.81
CA ASP A 192 5.68 2.30 11.40
C ASP A 192 6.76 1.46 10.69
N ARG A 193 6.37 0.84 9.57
CA ARG A 193 7.26 0.07 8.69
C ARG A 193 6.94 0.37 7.23
N GLY A 194 7.97 0.47 6.38
CA GLY A 194 7.80 0.63 4.94
C GLY A 194 8.88 1.47 4.26
N GLU A 195 8.66 1.75 2.98
CA GLU A 195 9.59 2.53 2.14
C GLU A 195 9.74 3.99 2.60
N ASN A 196 8.70 4.56 3.19
CA ASN A 196 8.73 5.90 3.77
C ASN A 196 9.70 6.00 4.95
N VAL A 197 9.67 5.00 5.84
CA VAL A 197 10.63 4.90 6.94
C VAL A 197 12.04 4.74 6.38
N ARG A 198 12.21 3.91 5.35
CA ARG A 198 13.54 3.71 4.72
C ARG A 198 14.07 4.99 4.10
N ALA A 199 13.20 5.79 3.46
CA ALA A 199 13.55 7.10 2.92
C ALA A 199 14.01 8.07 4.03
N LEU A 200 13.29 8.13 5.16
CA LEU A 200 13.73 8.90 6.33
C LEU A 200 15.08 8.41 6.85
N GLN A 201 15.27 7.09 6.98
CA GLN A 201 16.52 6.50 7.45
C GLN A 201 17.71 6.86 6.54
N TYR A 202 17.55 6.77 5.22
CA TYR A 202 18.59 7.22 4.28
C TYR A 202 18.86 8.72 4.40
N ALA A 203 17.82 9.53 4.52
CA ALA A 203 17.95 10.98 4.69
C ALA A 203 18.80 11.29 5.93
N LEU A 204 18.41 10.78 7.10
CA LEU A 204 19.10 10.94 8.38
C LEU A 204 20.55 10.47 8.32
N HIS A 205 20.81 9.29 7.73
CA HIS A 205 22.16 8.78 7.53
C HIS A 205 23.03 9.77 6.72
N ASN A 206 22.50 10.26 5.60
CA ASN A 206 23.25 11.14 4.69
C ASN A 206 23.53 12.53 5.27
N ILE A 207 22.63 13.06 6.10
CA ILE A 207 22.87 14.33 6.82
C ILE A 207 23.70 14.17 8.09
N GLY A 208 24.19 12.96 8.40
CA GLY A 208 25.13 12.70 9.50
C GLY A 208 24.48 12.29 10.83
N PHE A 209 23.20 11.91 10.82
CA PHE A 209 22.47 11.39 11.98
C PHE A 209 22.08 9.94 11.74
N PRO A 210 23.01 8.97 11.87
CA PRO A 210 22.74 7.58 11.50
C PRO A 210 21.58 6.98 12.32
N PRO A 211 20.54 6.43 11.67
CA PRO A 211 19.33 5.91 12.32
C PRO A 211 19.46 4.44 12.78
N GLY A 212 20.68 3.89 12.79
CA GLY A 212 20.92 2.44 12.89
C GLY A 212 20.83 1.76 11.52
N THR A 213 20.35 0.52 11.49
CA THR A 213 20.15 -0.25 10.25
C THR A 213 19.05 0.38 9.39
N ILE A 214 19.29 0.51 8.09
CA ILE A 214 18.31 1.00 7.12
C ILE A 214 17.41 -0.17 6.66
N ASP A 215 16.50 -0.57 7.52
CA ASP A 215 15.61 -1.73 7.33
C ASP A 215 14.17 -1.34 6.97
N GLY A 216 13.81 -0.06 7.10
CA GLY A 216 12.45 0.43 6.94
C GLY A 216 11.56 0.20 8.16
N THR A 217 12.11 -0.01 9.36
CA THR A 217 11.39 -0.06 10.64
C THR A 217 11.68 1.17 11.48
N TYR A 218 10.65 1.92 11.87
CA TYR A 218 10.81 3.14 12.66
C TYR A 218 10.92 2.77 14.14
N GLY A 219 12.10 2.27 14.53
CA GLY A 219 12.44 1.94 15.91
C GLY A 219 13.09 3.09 16.68
N ASP A 220 13.51 2.80 17.90
CA ASP A 220 14.12 3.77 18.83
C ASP A 220 15.37 4.44 18.23
N ALA A 221 16.15 3.72 17.42
CA ALA A 221 17.33 4.27 16.77
C ALA A 221 16.97 5.34 15.73
N THR A 222 15.91 5.13 14.94
CA THR A 222 15.41 6.12 13.98
C THR A 222 14.82 7.34 14.70
N ALA A 223 14.07 7.12 15.79
CA ALA A 223 13.53 8.22 16.61
C ALA A 223 14.63 9.07 17.26
N ALA A 224 15.64 8.42 17.83
CA ALA A 224 16.78 9.11 18.41
C ALA A 224 17.58 9.91 17.37
N ALA A 225 17.70 9.39 16.14
CA ALA A 225 18.36 10.09 15.05
C ALA A 225 17.57 11.32 14.58
N LEU A 226 16.24 11.21 14.40
CA LEU A 226 15.41 12.36 14.05
C LEU A 226 15.49 13.45 15.12
N LYS A 227 15.33 13.06 16.39
CA LYS A 227 15.45 13.98 17.53
C LYS A 227 16.79 14.72 17.54
N LYS A 228 17.90 14.01 17.32
CA LYS A 228 19.25 14.62 17.25
C LYS A 228 19.38 15.57 16.06
N ALA A 229 18.85 15.19 14.90
CA ALA A 229 18.87 16.03 13.71
C ALA A 229 18.15 17.36 13.97
N GLU A 230 16.93 17.32 14.51
CA GLU A 230 16.15 18.52 14.81
C GLU A 230 16.76 19.36 15.94
N ALA A 231 17.30 18.72 16.98
CA ALA A 231 18.03 19.42 18.05
C ALA A 231 19.26 20.17 17.52
N SER A 232 19.90 19.69 16.45
CA SER A 232 21.08 20.35 15.86
C SER A 232 20.79 21.71 15.21
N ILE A 233 19.50 22.02 14.99
CA ILE A 233 19.02 23.32 14.52
C ILE A 233 18.16 24.04 15.57
N GLY A 234 18.26 23.64 16.84
CA GLY A 234 17.58 24.29 17.96
C GLY A 234 16.11 23.89 18.15
N VAL A 235 15.62 22.86 17.46
CA VAL A 235 14.25 22.37 17.61
C VAL A 235 14.20 21.26 18.65
N THR A 236 13.32 21.41 19.65
CA THR A 236 13.05 20.35 20.62
C THR A 236 11.93 19.45 20.08
N SER A 237 12.23 18.17 19.86
CA SER A 237 11.24 17.16 19.47
C SER A 237 11.40 15.88 20.28
N ASP A 238 10.36 15.03 20.27
CA ASP A 238 10.44 13.68 20.84
C ASP A 238 10.99 12.64 19.85
N GLY A 239 11.15 13.03 18.58
CA GLY A 239 11.60 12.18 17.48
C GLY A 239 10.63 11.08 17.08
N LYS A 240 9.40 11.07 17.61
CA LYS A 240 8.43 9.99 17.38
C LYS A 240 7.62 10.17 16.13
N THR A 241 7.51 11.38 15.60
CA THR A 241 6.74 11.67 14.40
C THR A 241 7.62 12.39 13.40
N TYR A 242 7.66 11.90 12.17
CA TYR A 242 8.23 12.56 11.01
C TYR A 242 7.12 13.06 10.10
N ASP A 243 6.84 14.35 10.20
CA ASP A 243 5.76 15.07 9.49
C ASP A 243 6.31 16.14 8.54
N ALA A 244 5.44 17.02 8.04
CA ALA A 244 5.81 18.08 7.09
C ALA A 244 6.85 19.07 7.65
N ASP A 245 6.75 19.41 8.94
CA ASP A 245 7.70 20.30 9.60
C ASP A 245 9.06 19.60 9.75
N SER A 246 9.03 18.35 10.19
CA SER A 246 10.21 17.49 10.31
C SER A 246 10.92 17.35 8.96
N TYR A 247 10.18 17.13 7.87
CA TYR A 247 10.72 17.10 6.51
C TYR A 247 11.44 18.41 6.16
N THR A 248 10.82 19.55 6.41
CA THR A 248 11.41 20.87 6.10
C THR A 248 12.72 21.09 6.86
N ARG A 249 12.78 20.67 8.13
CA ARG A 249 13.98 20.72 8.98
C ARG A 249 15.10 19.83 8.43
N ILE A 250 14.77 18.61 8.00
CA ILE A 250 15.73 17.69 7.37
C ILE A 250 16.24 18.24 6.04
N GLN A 251 15.38 18.86 5.22
CA GLN A 251 15.81 19.53 3.98
C GLN A 251 16.76 20.71 4.25
N ALA A 252 16.49 21.52 5.28
CA ALA A 252 17.40 22.59 5.68
C ALA A 252 18.78 22.04 6.10
N LEU A 253 18.81 20.88 6.77
CA LEU A 253 20.05 20.19 7.12
C LEU A 253 20.77 19.62 5.90
N PHE A 254 20.04 19.10 4.90
CA PHE A 254 20.61 18.71 3.61
C PHE A 254 21.28 19.90 2.92
N VAL A 255 20.59 21.03 2.83
CA VAL A 255 21.16 22.26 2.26
C VAL A 255 22.41 22.64 3.05
N LYS A 256 22.33 22.79 4.37
CA LYS A 256 23.49 23.13 5.22
C LYS A 256 24.68 22.19 5.05
N ARG A 257 24.43 20.88 4.84
CA ARG A 257 25.46 19.84 4.71
C ARG A 257 26.11 19.83 3.33
N PHE A 258 25.35 20.11 2.27
CA PHE A 258 25.76 19.89 0.88
C PHE A 258 25.84 21.18 0.03
N SER A 259 25.50 22.35 0.57
CA SER A 259 25.52 23.65 -0.12
C SER A 259 26.92 24.24 -0.36
N ALA A 260 27.99 23.45 -0.23
CA ALA A 260 29.36 23.85 -0.55
C ALA A 260 29.66 23.81 -2.07
N GLY A 261 28.70 23.39 -2.90
CA GLY A 261 28.80 23.46 -4.36
C GLY A 261 28.50 24.85 -4.92
N GLU A 262 28.97 25.12 -6.15
CA GLU A 262 28.65 26.34 -6.87
C GLU A 262 27.13 26.54 -6.95
N ARG A 263 26.68 27.77 -6.70
CA ARG A 263 25.27 28.13 -6.72
C ARG A 263 24.77 27.94 -8.16
N GLY A 264 23.80 27.04 -8.35
CA GLY A 264 23.13 26.88 -9.64
C GLY A 264 22.51 28.20 -10.13
N PRO A 265 22.20 28.33 -11.44
CA PRO A 265 21.60 29.52 -12.00
C PRO A 265 20.36 29.94 -11.18
N LYS A 266 20.19 31.25 -11.00
CA LYS A 266 19.07 31.83 -10.25
C LYS A 266 17.75 31.36 -10.90
N GLY A 267 17.00 30.50 -10.20
CA GLY A 267 15.65 30.13 -10.61
C GLY A 267 14.70 31.33 -10.56
N ASP A 268 13.54 31.20 -11.20
CA ASP A 268 12.50 32.21 -11.12
C ASP A 268 12.15 32.52 -9.65
N PRO A 269 11.83 33.79 -9.31
CA PRO A 269 11.47 34.13 -7.94
C PRO A 269 10.25 33.31 -7.52
N GLY A 270 10.43 32.41 -6.56
CA GLY A 270 9.30 31.74 -5.91
C GLY A 270 8.40 32.79 -5.25
N GLY A 271 7.09 32.59 -5.27
CA GLY A 271 6.09 33.56 -4.80
C GLY A 271 6.16 33.91 -3.30
N LEU A 272 7.06 33.29 -2.54
CA LEU A 272 7.35 33.59 -1.15
C LEU A 272 8.87 33.73 -0.95
N THR A 273 9.28 34.81 -0.32
CA THR A 273 10.67 35.03 0.12
C THR A 273 10.99 34.16 1.33
N MET A 274 12.27 33.84 1.54
CA MET A 274 12.71 33.09 2.73
C MET A 274 12.37 33.82 4.03
N ASP A 275 12.29 35.15 4.01
CA ASP A 275 11.88 35.96 5.17
C ASP A 275 10.38 35.80 5.47
N GLN A 276 9.53 35.69 4.44
CA GLN A 276 8.10 35.40 4.61
C GLN A 276 7.90 33.99 5.19
N VAL A 277 8.65 33.01 4.69
CA VAL A 277 8.64 31.63 5.20
C VAL A 277 9.13 31.57 6.65
N ALA A 278 10.23 32.26 6.98
CA ALA A 278 10.78 32.32 8.34
C ALA A 278 9.82 33.01 9.33
N THR A 279 9.14 34.08 8.89
CA THR A 279 8.14 34.80 9.70
C THR A 279 6.93 33.93 9.99
N GLU A 280 6.44 33.20 9.00
CA GLU A 280 5.29 32.29 9.16
C GLU A 280 5.64 31.08 10.06
N LEU A 281 6.84 30.52 9.89
CA LEU A 281 7.36 29.46 10.77
C LEU A 281 7.54 29.95 12.20
N ALA A 282 8.09 31.15 12.41
CA ALA A 282 8.26 31.75 13.74
C ALA A 282 6.91 31.96 14.44
N ALA A 283 5.88 32.40 13.72
CA ALA A 283 4.52 32.58 14.26
C ALA A 283 3.87 31.25 14.70
N ARG A 284 4.15 30.15 13.99
CA ARG A 284 3.67 28.81 14.37
C ARG A 284 4.43 28.22 15.56
N ILE A 285 5.72 28.54 15.69
CA ILE A 285 6.57 28.13 16.81
C ILE A 285 6.16 28.82 18.11
N THR A 286 5.72 30.09 18.08
CA THR A 286 5.26 30.81 19.26
C THR A 286 3.82 30.48 19.68
N ALA A 287 2.99 29.96 18.78
CA ALA A 287 1.59 29.67 19.09
C ALA A 287 1.38 28.44 20.00
N GLY A 288 2.35 27.52 20.07
CA GLY A 288 2.18 26.24 20.77
C GLY A 288 1.07 25.36 20.15
N PRO A 289 1.00 24.06 20.50
CA PRO A 289 -0.10 23.21 20.03
C PRO A 289 -1.41 23.71 20.65
N ALA A 290 -2.41 23.98 19.80
CA ALA A 290 -3.77 24.21 20.26
C ALA A 290 -4.22 22.96 21.03
N ALA A 291 -4.55 23.13 22.31
CA ALA A 291 -5.09 22.05 23.12
C ALA A 291 -6.46 21.66 22.57
N THR A 292 -6.57 20.42 22.08
CA THR A 292 -7.83 19.69 21.89
C THR A 292 -7.62 18.26 22.35
#